data_AF-A0AAV1PEA7-F1
#
_entry.id   AF-A0AAV1PEA7-F1
#
_cell.length_a   1.000
_cell.length_b   1.000
_cell.length_c   1.000
_cell.angle_alpha   90.00
_cell.angle_beta   90.00
_cell.angle_gamma   90.00
#
_symmetry.space_group_name_H-M   'P 1'
#
loop_
_entity.id
_entity.type
_entity.pdbx_description
1 polymer ?
#
loop_
_entity_poly.entity_id
_entity_poly.type
_entity_poly.pdbx_seq_one_letter_code
_entity_poly.pdbx_strand_id
1 'polypeptide(L)'
;MSIYKMTGAVLHHGNMRFKQKQREEQAEPDGTEEADKVAYLLGLNSADMLKALCYPKVKVGNEIVTKGQTVPQVQNSVPALAKSIYERMFLWMVIRINQMLDTKKARQYFIGVLDIAGFEIFDFNSMEQLCINFTNEKLQQFFNHTMFVLEQEEYKKEGIIWEFIDFGMDLAACIELIEKPMGIFSILEEECMFPKASDTSFKNKLYDQHLGKNKAFEKPKPAKGKAEAHFSLVHYAGTVDYNISGWLDKNKDPLNESVIQLYQKSSVKLLSLLYPPAVAEGMILTS
;
A
#
# COMPACT_ATOMS: atom_id res chain seq x y z
N MET A 1 -10.37 8.46 24.06
CA MET A 1 -9.15 7.80 24.55
C MET A 1 -8.62 6.67 23.67
N SER A 2 -9.45 5.81 23.05
CA SER A 2 -8.95 4.68 22.26
C SER A 2 -8.01 5.08 21.11
N ILE A 3 -8.32 6.15 20.36
CA ILE A 3 -7.43 6.69 19.31
C ILE A 3 -6.03 6.97 19.88
N TYR A 4 -5.92 7.79 20.94
CA TYR A 4 -4.63 8.11 21.56
C TYR A 4 -3.87 6.87 22.06
N LYS A 5 -4.57 5.89 22.65
CA LYS A 5 -3.95 4.64 23.08
C LYS A 5 -3.37 3.86 21.90
N MET A 6 -4.12 3.76 20.80
CA MET A 6 -3.69 3.05 19.60
C MET A 6 -2.53 3.79 18.90
N THR A 7 -2.57 5.11 18.82
CA THR A 7 -1.43 5.92 18.36
C THR A 7 -0.19 5.70 19.24
N GLY A 8 -0.33 5.70 20.56
CA GLY A 8 0.77 5.39 21.47
C GLY A 8 1.31 3.98 21.28
N ALA A 9 0.43 3.00 21.06
CA ALA A 9 0.84 1.63 20.77
C ALA A 9 1.66 1.53 19.48
N VAL A 10 1.27 2.25 18.42
CA VAL A 10 2.04 2.32 17.15
C VAL A 10 3.46 2.82 17.40
N LEU A 11 3.65 3.82 18.26
CA LEU A 11 4.99 4.32 18.62
C LEU A 11 5.81 3.26 19.36
N HIS A 12 5.22 2.56 20.32
CA HIS A 12 5.90 1.52 21.10
C HIS A 12 6.23 0.26 20.28
N HIS A 13 5.46 -0.07 19.24
CA HIS A 13 5.81 -1.18 18.32
C HIS A 13 7.20 -0.96 17.70
N GLY A 14 7.52 0.27 17.29
CA GLY A 14 8.82 0.60 16.69
C GLY A 14 10.03 0.40 17.60
N ASN A 15 9.80 0.31 18.91
CA ASN A 15 10.87 0.13 19.90
C ASN A 15 11.04 -1.33 20.37
N MET A 16 10.17 -2.26 19.93
CA MET A 16 10.27 -3.67 20.30
C MET A 16 11.56 -4.28 19.73
N ARG A 17 12.29 -5.02 20.55
CA ARG A 17 13.56 -5.64 20.18
C ARG A 17 13.47 -7.15 20.23
N PHE A 18 14.17 -7.80 19.31
CA PHE A 18 14.23 -9.24 19.18
C PHE A 18 15.68 -9.65 18.90
N LYS A 19 16.07 -10.82 19.38
CA LYS A 19 17.37 -11.41 19.17
C LYS A 19 17.25 -12.85 18.73
N GLN A 20 18.32 -13.38 18.16
CA GLN A 20 18.37 -14.78 17.79
C GLN A 20 18.55 -15.64 19.04
N LYS A 21 17.72 -16.66 19.18
CA LYS A 21 17.85 -17.63 20.27
C LYS A 21 19.15 -18.42 20.13
N GLN A 22 19.82 -18.71 21.25
CA GLN A 22 21.11 -19.40 21.20
C GLN A 22 21.01 -20.77 20.52
N ARG A 23 21.85 -20.99 19.50
CA ARG A 23 21.94 -22.25 18.72
C ARG A 23 20.69 -22.59 17.90
N GLU A 24 19.78 -21.64 17.71
CA GLU A 24 18.54 -21.75 16.96
C GLU A 24 18.46 -20.58 15.95
N GLU A 25 17.75 -20.73 14.82
CA GLU A 25 17.53 -19.63 13.87
C GLU A 25 16.34 -18.74 14.26
N GLN A 26 15.57 -19.19 15.26
CA GLN A 26 14.35 -18.54 15.71
C GLN A 26 14.63 -17.27 16.53
N ALA A 27 13.73 -16.30 16.40
CA ALA A 27 13.72 -15.09 17.18
C ALA A 27 13.15 -15.33 18.59
N GLU A 28 13.71 -14.63 19.57
CA GLU A 28 13.14 -14.46 20.91
C GLU A 28 13.09 -12.97 21.29
N PRO A 29 12.18 -12.56 22.18
CA PRO A 29 12.11 -11.18 22.66
C PRO A 29 13.40 -10.74 23.36
N ASP A 30 13.90 -9.56 23.03
CA ASP A 30 15.04 -8.94 23.71
C ASP A 30 14.54 -7.88 24.71
N GLY A 31 13.89 -8.37 25.77
CA GLY A 31 13.16 -7.55 26.73
C GLY A 31 11.66 -7.50 26.45
N THR A 32 10.87 -7.17 27.47
CA THR A 32 9.40 -7.14 27.39
C THR A 32 8.80 -5.77 27.60
N GLU A 33 9.58 -4.78 28.03
CA GLU A 33 9.07 -3.47 28.46
C GLU A 33 8.17 -2.79 27.42
N GLU A 34 8.64 -2.70 26.16
CA GLU A 34 7.86 -2.09 25.09
C GLU A 34 6.65 -2.97 24.69
N ALA A 35 6.80 -4.29 24.76
CA ALA A 35 5.70 -5.23 24.53
C ALA A 35 4.59 -5.07 25.58
N ASP A 36 4.97 -4.87 26.84
CA ASP A 36 4.05 -4.66 27.95
C ASP A 36 3.28 -3.35 27.79
N LYS A 37 3.94 -2.27 27.34
CA LYS A 37 3.30 -1.00 27.00
C LYS A 37 2.31 -1.16 25.83
N VAL A 38 2.71 -1.82 24.74
CA VAL A 38 1.82 -2.12 23.61
C VAL A 38 0.62 -2.92 24.06
N ALA A 39 0.84 -4.02 24.78
CA ALA A 39 -0.22 -4.90 25.24
C ALA A 39 -1.20 -4.17 26.17
N TYR A 40 -0.71 -3.35 27.09
CA TYR A 40 -1.56 -2.53 27.95
C TYR A 40 -2.42 -1.53 27.15
N LEU A 41 -1.83 -0.83 26.18
CA LEU A 41 -2.53 0.17 25.37
C LEU A 41 -3.57 -0.46 24.43
N LEU A 42 -3.26 -1.63 23.89
CA LEU A 42 -4.14 -2.41 23.01
C LEU A 42 -5.07 -3.36 23.77
N GLY A 43 -4.98 -3.45 25.10
CA GLY A 43 -5.83 -4.32 25.92
C GLY A 43 -5.64 -5.82 25.64
N LEU A 44 -4.38 -6.25 25.47
CA LEU A 44 -3.94 -7.60 25.16
C LEU A 44 -3.10 -8.20 26.30
N ASN A 45 -2.78 -9.49 26.20
CA ASN A 45 -1.75 -10.12 27.03
C ASN A 45 -0.38 -10.04 26.31
N SER A 46 0.64 -9.51 27.00
CA SER A 46 1.98 -9.31 26.45
C SER A 46 2.67 -10.62 26.07
N ALA A 47 2.57 -11.66 26.90
CA ALA A 47 3.18 -12.95 26.64
C ALA A 47 2.55 -13.64 25.42
N ASP A 48 1.22 -13.57 25.28
CA ASP A 48 0.52 -14.11 24.11
C ASP A 48 0.91 -13.36 22.83
N MET A 49 1.04 -12.03 22.90
CA MET A 49 1.47 -11.20 21.77
C MET A 49 2.89 -11.55 21.32
N LEU A 50 3.85 -11.62 22.25
CA LEU A 50 5.23 -12.00 21.95
C LEU A 50 5.31 -13.42 21.39
N LYS A 51 4.53 -14.36 21.95
CA LYS A 51 4.42 -15.72 21.43
C LYS A 51 3.86 -15.74 20.01
N ALA A 52 2.82 -14.97 19.72
CA ALA A 52 2.22 -14.88 18.39
C ALA A 52 3.18 -14.26 17.37
N LEU A 53 4.02 -13.29 17.78
CA LEU A 53 5.04 -12.67 16.94
C LEU A 53 6.17 -13.67 16.59
N CYS A 54 6.75 -14.35 17.58
CA CYS A 54 7.88 -15.27 17.36
C CYS A 54 7.45 -16.64 16.82
N TYR A 55 6.26 -17.10 17.19
CA TYR A 55 5.73 -18.44 16.90
C TYR A 55 4.26 -18.39 16.43
N PRO A 56 3.97 -17.71 15.31
CA PRO A 56 2.63 -17.68 14.75
C PRO A 56 2.13 -19.08 14.39
N LYS A 57 0.83 -19.28 14.60
CA LYS A 57 0.07 -20.41 14.08
C LYS A 57 -0.35 -20.10 12.65
N VAL A 58 0.06 -20.96 11.72
CA VAL A 58 -0.23 -20.82 10.29
C VAL A 58 -1.02 -22.04 9.83
N LYS A 59 -2.06 -21.82 9.02
CA LYS A 59 -2.83 -22.89 8.39
C LYS A 59 -2.07 -23.41 7.17
N VAL A 60 -1.72 -24.69 7.18
CA VAL A 60 -1.08 -25.38 6.05
C VAL A 60 -1.98 -26.53 5.64
N GLY A 61 -2.68 -26.38 4.52
CA GLY A 61 -3.77 -27.28 4.14
C GLY A 61 -4.90 -27.25 5.17
N ASN A 62 -5.21 -28.39 5.79
CA ASN A 62 -6.24 -28.51 6.82
C ASN A 62 -5.70 -28.44 8.26
N GLU A 63 -4.38 -28.33 8.44
CA GLU A 63 -3.75 -28.35 9.77
C GLU A 63 -3.27 -26.95 10.18
N ILE A 64 -3.27 -26.70 11.50
CA ILE A 64 -2.70 -25.49 12.09
C ILE A 64 -1.35 -25.86 12.70
N VAL A 65 -0.28 -25.35 12.11
CA VAL A 65 1.10 -25.60 12.56
C VAL A 65 1.68 -24.35 13.20
N THR A 66 2.52 -24.53 14.21
CA THR A 66 3.27 -23.42 14.82
C THR A 66 4.57 -23.25 14.05
N LYS A 67 4.80 -22.06 13.48
CA LYS A 67 5.97 -21.75 12.68
C LYS A 67 6.86 -20.74 13.40
N GLY A 68 8.08 -21.14 13.77
CA GLY A 68 9.07 -20.20 14.29
C GLY A 68 9.50 -19.18 13.23
N GLN A 69 9.64 -17.92 13.63
CA GLN A 69 10.11 -16.82 12.78
C GLN A 69 11.57 -16.50 13.10
N THR A 70 12.33 -16.04 12.10
CA THR A 70 13.67 -15.47 12.29
C THR A 70 13.57 -14.01 12.75
N VAL A 71 14.68 -13.44 13.25
CA VAL A 71 14.70 -12.04 13.72
C VAL A 71 14.26 -11.06 12.62
N PRO A 72 14.75 -11.14 11.37
CA PRO A 72 14.28 -10.27 10.29
C PRO A 72 12.78 -10.39 10.01
N GLN A 73 12.23 -11.62 10.09
CA GLN A 73 10.80 -11.84 9.86
C GLN A 73 9.94 -11.15 10.92
N VAL A 74 10.32 -11.24 12.20
CA VAL A 74 9.61 -10.55 13.28
C VAL A 74 9.78 -9.04 13.15
N GLN A 75 10.99 -8.56 12.84
CA GLN A 75 11.27 -7.14 12.63
C GLN A 75 10.50 -6.54 11.45
N ASN A 76 10.13 -7.33 10.44
CA ASN A 76 9.25 -6.89 9.35
C ASN A 76 7.76 -6.94 9.75
N SER A 77 7.36 -7.94 10.55
CA SER A 77 5.97 -8.11 10.97
C SER A 77 5.49 -7.03 11.94
N VAL A 78 6.35 -6.57 12.86
CA VAL A 78 5.98 -5.56 13.88
C VAL A 78 5.58 -4.21 13.26
N PRO A 79 6.35 -3.62 12.33
CA PRO A 79 5.93 -2.42 11.61
C PRO A 79 4.68 -2.65 10.74
N ALA A 80 4.51 -3.83 10.13
CA ALA A 80 3.31 -4.13 9.35
C ALA A 80 2.04 -4.08 10.22
N LEU A 81 2.09 -4.65 11.42
CA LEU A 81 0.99 -4.56 12.39
C LEU A 81 0.73 -3.11 12.84
N ALA A 82 1.79 -2.33 13.08
CA ALA A 82 1.67 -0.94 13.46
C ALA A 82 1.03 -0.08 12.35
N LYS A 83 1.46 -0.26 11.09
CA LYS A 83 0.84 0.35 9.90
C LYS A 83 -0.64 -0.01 9.81
N SER A 84 -0.97 -1.30 9.95
CA SER A 84 -2.35 -1.79 9.89
C SER A 84 -3.25 -1.16 10.96
N ILE A 85 -2.76 -1.03 12.20
CA ILE A 85 -3.49 -0.37 13.28
C ILE A 85 -3.78 1.09 12.92
N TYR A 86 -2.76 1.80 12.45
CA TYR A 86 -2.87 3.21 12.09
C TYR A 86 -3.83 3.42 10.91
N GLU A 87 -3.67 2.67 9.84
CA GLU A 87 -4.51 2.74 8.64
C GLU A 87 -5.98 2.48 8.97
N ARG A 88 -6.28 1.37 9.65
CA ARG A 88 -7.67 1.03 10.00
C ARG A 88 -8.28 2.06 10.95
N MET A 89 -7.49 2.61 11.87
CA MET A 89 -7.94 3.66 12.78
C MET A 89 -8.24 4.96 12.00
N PHE A 90 -7.37 5.33 11.06
CA PHE A 90 -7.56 6.50 10.20
C PHE A 90 -8.80 6.36 9.32
N LEU A 91 -8.97 5.23 8.63
CA LEU A 91 -10.15 4.93 7.82
C LEU A 91 -11.43 4.94 8.67
N TRP A 92 -11.39 4.39 9.88
CA TRP A 92 -12.51 4.46 10.80
C TRP A 92 -12.85 5.90 11.18
N MET A 93 -11.85 6.75 11.46
CA MET A 93 -12.08 8.17 11.72
C MET A 93 -12.76 8.85 10.53
N VAL A 94 -12.32 8.58 9.30
CA VAL A 94 -12.96 9.10 8.08
C VAL A 94 -14.42 8.65 7.99
N ILE A 95 -14.71 7.36 8.19
CA ILE A 95 -16.08 6.84 8.20
C ILE A 95 -16.93 7.55 9.26
N ARG A 96 -16.41 7.72 10.48
CA ARG A 96 -17.13 8.40 11.56
C ARG A 96 -17.39 9.87 11.25
N ILE A 97 -16.42 10.58 10.68
CA ILE A 97 -16.59 11.97 10.26
C ILE A 97 -17.65 12.06 9.16
N ASN A 98 -17.58 11.20 8.14
CA ASN A 98 -18.57 11.15 7.06
C ASN A 98 -19.99 10.88 7.58
N GLN A 99 -20.15 9.95 8.53
CA GLN A 99 -21.43 9.68 9.18
C GLN A 99 -21.98 10.89 9.96
N MET A 100 -21.11 11.69 10.59
CA MET A 100 -21.51 12.90 11.31
C MET A 100 -21.85 14.06 10.39
N LEU A 101 -21.22 14.12 9.21
CA LEU A 101 -21.49 15.12 8.17
C LEU A 101 -22.71 14.77 7.31
N ASP A 102 -23.18 13.52 7.38
CA ASP A 102 -24.34 13.11 6.61
C ASP A 102 -25.65 13.68 7.17
N THR A 103 -26.53 14.14 6.26
CA THR A 103 -27.78 14.80 6.60
C THR A 103 -28.91 14.18 5.81
N LYS A 104 -30.09 14.00 6.42
CA LYS A 104 -31.29 13.42 5.76
C LYS A 104 -31.89 14.27 4.62
N LYS A 105 -31.32 15.44 4.31
CA LYS A 105 -31.80 16.29 3.23
C LYS A 105 -31.41 15.69 1.88
N ALA A 106 -32.33 15.73 0.92
CA ALA A 106 -32.02 15.35 -0.46
C ALA A 106 -30.92 16.26 -1.03
N ARG A 107 -29.96 15.67 -1.73
CA ARG A 107 -28.85 16.35 -2.40
C ARG A 107 -28.95 16.04 -3.90
N GLN A 108 -28.94 17.08 -4.73
CA GLN A 108 -29.00 16.94 -6.20
C GLN A 108 -27.62 17.13 -6.86
N TYR A 109 -26.76 17.95 -6.26
CA TYR A 109 -25.45 18.31 -6.78
C TYR A 109 -24.42 18.35 -5.66
N PHE A 110 -23.14 18.21 -6.01
CA PHE A 110 -22.01 18.39 -5.10
C PHE A 110 -20.85 19.08 -5.81
N ILE A 111 -19.97 19.71 -5.04
CA ILE A 111 -18.68 20.23 -5.49
C ILE A 111 -17.61 19.35 -4.85
N GLY A 112 -16.84 18.66 -5.67
CA GLY A 112 -15.69 17.87 -5.21
C GLY A 112 -14.45 18.75 -5.15
N VAL A 113 -13.75 18.72 -4.02
CA VAL A 113 -12.44 19.36 -3.86
C VAL A 113 -11.41 18.25 -3.68
N LEU A 114 -10.43 18.19 -4.58
CA LEU A 114 -9.35 17.21 -4.54
C LEU A 114 -8.09 17.89 -3.99
N ASP A 115 -7.54 17.33 -2.91
CA ASP A 115 -6.27 17.73 -2.32
C ASP A 115 -5.37 16.49 -2.20
N ILE A 116 -4.34 16.43 -3.03
CA ILE A 116 -3.36 15.34 -3.07
C ILE A 116 -1.95 15.90 -3.30
N ALA A 117 -0.94 15.08 -3.02
CA ALA A 117 0.44 15.42 -3.35
C ALA A 117 0.65 15.59 -4.86
N GLY A 118 1.50 16.56 -5.22
CA GLY A 118 1.96 16.73 -6.60
C GLY A 118 2.96 15.66 -7.04
N PHE A 119 3.40 15.74 -8.28
CA PHE A 119 4.38 14.82 -8.86
C PHE A 119 5.71 14.84 -8.08
N GLU A 120 6.27 13.67 -7.76
CA GLU A 120 7.49 13.51 -6.95
C GLU A 120 8.66 12.95 -7.79
N ILE A 121 9.80 13.63 -7.73
CA ILE A 121 11.06 13.16 -8.31
C ILE A 121 12.15 13.30 -7.26
N PHE A 122 12.57 12.18 -6.69
CA PHE A 122 13.66 12.10 -5.72
C PHE A 122 14.86 11.35 -6.27
N ASP A 123 15.97 11.38 -5.53
CA ASP A 123 17.14 10.53 -5.81
C ASP A 123 16.84 9.04 -5.62
N PHE A 124 15.84 8.72 -4.78
CA PHE A 124 15.35 7.37 -4.53
C PHE A 124 13.82 7.36 -4.61
N ASN A 125 13.28 6.75 -5.67
CA ASN A 125 11.83 6.62 -5.88
C ASN A 125 11.44 5.15 -5.70
N SER A 126 10.53 4.87 -4.77
CA SER A 126 10.03 3.50 -4.53
C SER A 126 8.58 3.37 -5.01
N MET A 127 7.89 2.32 -4.57
CA MET A 127 6.51 2.02 -4.94
C MET A 127 5.56 3.18 -4.60
N GLU A 128 5.79 3.86 -3.49
CA GLU A 128 4.98 4.99 -3.04
C GLU A 128 5.03 6.15 -4.05
N GLN A 129 6.22 6.49 -4.54
CA GLN A 129 6.39 7.49 -5.60
C GLN A 129 5.71 7.05 -6.90
N LEU A 130 5.77 5.77 -7.27
CA LEU A 130 5.07 5.29 -8.47
C LEU A 130 3.57 5.52 -8.36
N CYS A 131 2.96 5.24 -7.20
CA CYS A 131 1.53 5.47 -6.96
C CYS A 131 1.15 6.96 -7.03
N ILE A 132 1.96 7.84 -6.44
CA ILE A 132 1.75 9.30 -6.47
C ILE A 132 1.88 9.82 -7.91
N ASN A 133 2.95 9.44 -8.60
CA ASN A 133 3.23 9.88 -9.97
C ASN A 133 2.20 9.35 -10.96
N PHE A 134 1.75 8.11 -10.80
CA PHE A 134 0.65 7.55 -11.59
C PHE A 134 -0.66 8.33 -11.42
N THR A 135 -0.98 8.71 -10.18
CA THR A 135 -2.15 9.54 -9.89
C THR A 135 -2.04 10.90 -10.58
N ASN A 136 -0.86 11.55 -10.50
CA ASN A 136 -0.62 12.83 -11.17
C ASN A 136 -0.64 12.70 -12.70
N GLU A 137 -0.13 11.60 -13.27
CA GLU A 137 -0.23 11.31 -14.71
C GLU A 137 -1.69 11.29 -15.17
N LYS A 138 -2.56 10.61 -14.41
CA LYS A 138 -4.00 10.56 -14.68
C LYS A 138 -4.69 11.91 -14.50
N LEU A 139 -4.33 12.68 -13.48
CA LEU A 139 -4.87 14.02 -13.29
C LEU A 139 -4.45 14.97 -14.41
N GLN A 140 -3.21 14.88 -14.88
CA GLN A 140 -2.75 15.64 -16.02
C GLN A 140 -3.51 15.24 -17.30
N GLN A 141 -3.77 13.94 -17.50
CA GLN A 141 -4.60 13.49 -18.63
C GLN A 141 -6.03 13.99 -18.52
N PHE A 142 -6.62 13.96 -17.33
CA PHE A 142 -7.94 14.52 -17.07
C PHE A 142 -7.98 16.03 -17.33
N PHE A 143 -6.96 16.77 -16.90
CA PHE A 143 -6.84 18.20 -17.16
C PHE A 143 -6.74 18.49 -18.66
N ASN A 144 -5.84 17.81 -19.38
CA ASN A 144 -5.67 17.97 -20.81
C ASN A 144 -6.98 17.66 -21.55
N HIS A 145 -7.65 16.55 -21.22
CA HIS A 145 -8.94 16.21 -21.81
C HIS A 145 -10.01 17.28 -21.53
N THR A 146 -10.17 17.67 -20.28
CA THR A 146 -11.18 18.64 -19.84
C THR A 146 -10.96 20.00 -20.48
N MET A 147 -9.74 20.52 -20.40
CA MET A 147 -9.41 21.85 -20.91
C MET A 147 -9.54 21.89 -22.43
N PHE A 148 -9.00 20.90 -23.16
CA PHE A 148 -8.94 21.00 -24.61
C PHE A 148 -10.17 20.46 -25.34
N VAL A 149 -10.79 19.36 -24.87
CA VAL A 149 -11.93 18.77 -25.58
C VAL A 149 -13.20 19.55 -25.32
N LEU A 150 -13.49 19.87 -24.05
CA LEU A 150 -14.72 20.62 -23.72
C LEU A 150 -14.67 22.06 -24.23
N GLU A 151 -13.51 22.70 -24.23
CA GLU A 151 -13.36 24.06 -24.76
C GLU A 151 -13.56 24.09 -26.29
N GLN A 152 -13.01 23.10 -27.02
CA GLN A 152 -13.26 22.97 -28.46
C GLN A 152 -14.72 22.60 -28.79
N GLU A 153 -15.39 21.81 -27.94
CA GLU A 153 -16.83 21.53 -28.08
C GLU A 153 -17.67 22.80 -27.88
N GLU A 154 -17.32 23.67 -26.92
CA GLU A 154 -17.99 24.95 -26.72
C GLU A 154 -17.73 25.92 -27.88
N TYR A 155 -16.49 26.00 -28.40
CA TYR A 155 -16.19 26.78 -29.61
C TYR A 155 -17.05 26.36 -30.81
N LYS A 156 -17.21 25.05 -31.00
CA LYS A 156 -18.07 24.50 -32.05
C LYS A 156 -19.53 24.88 -31.86
N LYS A 157 -20.03 24.85 -30.61
CA LYS A 157 -21.40 25.19 -30.25
C LYS A 157 -21.70 26.67 -30.43
N GLU A 158 -20.73 27.54 -30.14
CA GLU A 158 -20.81 28.99 -30.34
C GLU A 158 -20.53 29.42 -31.79
N GLY A 159 -20.17 28.48 -32.68
CA GLY A 159 -19.89 28.77 -34.08
C GLY A 159 -18.57 29.51 -34.31
N ILE A 160 -17.64 29.44 -33.36
CA ILE A 160 -16.31 30.04 -33.47
C ILE A 160 -15.47 29.16 -34.40
N ILE A 161 -14.88 29.77 -35.43
CA ILE A 161 -13.97 29.08 -36.35
C ILE A 161 -12.65 28.85 -35.60
N TRP A 162 -12.49 27.63 -35.11
CA TRP A 162 -11.28 27.16 -34.43
C TRP A 162 -10.73 25.95 -35.18
N GLU A 163 -9.41 25.93 -35.41
CA GLU A 163 -8.74 24.78 -36.01
C GLU A 163 -8.63 23.68 -34.95
N PHE A 164 -9.15 22.49 -35.23
CA PHE A 164 -9.13 21.39 -34.26
C PHE A 164 -7.68 20.96 -34.02
N ILE A 165 -7.21 21.15 -32.79
CA ILE A 165 -5.89 20.69 -32.37
C ILE A 165 -6.09 19.41 -31.59
N ASP A 166 -5.57 18.30 -32.15
CA ASP A 166 -5.46 17.04 -31.43
C ASP A 166 -4.27 17.14 -30.47
N PHE A 167 -4.58 17.39 -29.19
CA PHE A 167 -3.57 17.44 -28.13
C PHE A 167 -3.07 16.05 -27.71
N GLY A 168 -3.49 14.99 -28.41
CA GLY A 168 -2.95 13.66 -28.28
C GLY A 168 -3.31 12.98 -26.97
N MET A 169 -3.49 11.66 -27.04
CA MET A 169 -3.39 10.80 -25.86
C MET A 169 -1.92 10.63 -25.42
N ASP A 170 -1.14 11.71 -25.35
CA ASP A 170 0.32 11.65 -25.13
C ASP A 170 0.69 10.95 -23.81
N LEU A 171 -0.21 11.04 -22.82
CA LEU A 171 -0.05 10.46 -21.49
C LEU A 171 -0.54 9.01 -21.40
N ALA A 172 -1.34 8.56 -22.37
CA ALA A 172 -1.95 7.24 -22.32
C ALA A 172 -0.92 6.13 -22.36
N ALA A 173 0.17 6.31 -23.10
CA ALA A 173 1.22 5.29 -23.19
C ALA A 173 1.83 4.96 -21.82
N CYS A 174 2.04 5.97 -20.96
CA CYS A 174 2.58 5.79 -19.61
C CYS A 174 1.52 5.25 -18.65
N ILE A 175 0.27 5.76 -18.73
CA ILE A 175 -0.85 5.28 -17.92
C ILE A 175 -1.15 3.81 -18.20
N GLU A 176 -1.24 3.44 -19.47
CA GLU A 176 -1.51 2.06 -19.90
C GLU A 176 -0.39 1.11 -19.50
N LEU A 177 0.86 1.54 -19.62
CA LEU A 177 2.02 0.78 -19.14
C LEU A 177 1.91 0.43 -17.66
N ILE A 178 1.32 1.30 -16.85
CA ILE A 178 1.19 1.10 -15.41
C ILE A 178 -0.02 0.21 -15.07
N GLU A 179 -1.21 0.50 -15.62
CA GLU A 179 -2.47 -0.08 -15.12
C GLU A 179 -3.11 -1.17 -15.98
N LYS A 180 -2.77 -1.28 -17.27
CA LYS A 180 -3.42 -2.26 -18.15
C LYS A 180 -2.98 -3.69 -17.78
N PRO A 181 -3.72 -4.73 -18.23
CA PRO A 181 -3.24 -6.10 -18.15
C PRO A 181 -1.83 -6.22 -18.73
N MET A 182 -0.97 -7.01 -18.07
CA MET A 182 0.46 -7.09 -18.40
C MET A 182 1.24 -5.78 -18.26
N GLY A 183 0.68 -4.78 -17.59
CA GLY A 183 1.37 -3.57 -17.13
C GLY A 183 2.06 -3.78 -15.79
N ILE A 184 2.68 -2.72 -15.27
CA ILE A 184 3.54 -2.79 -14.07
C ILE A 184 2.80 -3.34 -12.86
N PHE A 185 1.60 -2.82 -12.54
CA PHE A 185 0.84 -3.28 -11.37
C PHE A 185 0.34 -4.71 -11.55
N SER A 186 -0.11 -5.08 -12.76
CA SER A 186 -0.56 -6.44 -13.05
C SER A 186 0.58 -7.46 -12.89
N ILE A 187 1.78 -7.16 -13.37
CA ILE A 187 2.95 -8.04 -13.21
C ILE A 187 3.37 -8.11 -11.74
N LEU A 188 3.30 -6.99 -11.00
CA LEU A 188 3.61 -6.95 -9.58
C LEU A 188 2.66 -7.84 -8.77
N GLU A 189 1.35 -7.73 -9.03
CA GLU A 189 0.33 -8.56 -8.40
C GLU A 189 0.54 -10.05 -8.70
N GLU A 190 0.81 -10.39 -9.96
CA GLU A 190 1.08 -11.77 -10.37
C GLU A 190 2.31 -12.34 -9.65
N GLU A 191 3.41 -11.60 -9.58
CA GLU A 191 4.61 -12.01 -8.86
C GLU A 191 4.37 -12.14 -7.34
N CYS A 192 3.45 -11.37 -6.77
CA CYS A 192 3.09 -11.52 -5.36
C CYS A 192 2.39 -12.85 -5.05
N MET A 193 1.77 -13.49 -6.04
CA MET A 193 1.11 -14.79 -5.87
C MET A 193 2.09 -15.96 -5.85
N PHE A 194 3.30 -15.79 -6.39
CA PHE A 194 4.30 -16.86 -6.47
C PHE A 194 5.18 -16.91 -5.20
N PRO A 195 5.19 -18.02 -4.43
CA PRO A 195 5.92 -18.10 -3.17
C PRO A 195 7.45 -17.93 -3.28
N LYS A 196 8.02 -18.14 -4.46
CA LYS A 196 9.46 -18.05 -4.74
C LYS A 196 9.85 -16.85 -5.60
N ALA A 197 8.90 -15.95 -5.90
CA ALA A 197 9.21 -14.71 -6.60
C ALA A 197 10.11 -13.81 -5.75
N SER A 198 10.90 -12.99 -6.42
CA SER A 198 11.81 -12.01 -5.83
C SER A 198 11.72 -10.71 -6.62
N ASP A 199 12.17 -9.60 -6.05
CA ASP A 199 12.23 -8.34 -6.79
C ASP A 199 13.04 -8.48 -8.10
N THR A 200 14.02 -9.40 -8.13
CA THR A 200 14.77 -9.72 -9.36
C THR A 200 13.90 -10.42 -10.41
N SER A 201 13.04 -11.37 -10.04
CA SER A 201 12.15 -12.02 -11.01
C SER A 201 11.10 -11.05 -11.53
N PHE A 202 10.57 -10.18 -10.66
CA PHE A 202 9.70 -9.07 -11.04
C PHE A 202 10.37 -8.14 -12.07
N LYS A 203 11.61 -7.69 -11.80
CA LYS A 203 12.41 -6.89 -12.74
C LYS A 203 12.53 -7.56 -14.10
N ASN A 204 12.88 -8.84 -14.12
CA ASN A 204 13.13 -9.57 -15.36
C ASN A 204 11.85 -9.65 -16.19
N LYS A 205 10.70 -9.94 -15.57
CA LYS A 205 9.39 -9.91 -16.24
C LYS A 205 9.05 -8.53 -16.82
N LEU A 206 9.28 -7.45 -16.07
CA LEU A 206 9.09 -6.09 -16.58
C LEU A 206 9.94 -5.82 -17.82
N TYR A 207 11.21 -6.22 -17.79
CA TYR A 207 12.14 -6.03 -18.90
C TYR A 207 11.70 -6.83 -20.14
N ASP A 208 11.40 -8.11 -19.97
CA ASP A 208 10.96 -8.99 -21.05
C ASP A 208 9.67 -8.48 -21.70
N GLN A 209 8.76 -7.91 -20.90
CA GLN A 209 7.47 -7.43 -21.36
C GLN A 209 7.54 -6.04 -22.02
N HIS A 210 8.35 -5.11 -21.51
CA HIS A 210 8.24 -3.69 -21.89
C HIS A 210 9.48 -3.10 -22.57
N LEU A 211 10.69 -3.59 -22.27
CA LEU A 211 11.92 -2.98 -22.77
C LEU A 211 12.00 -3.08 -24.30
N GLY A 212 12.17 -1.94 -24.96
CA GLY A 212 12.22 -1.85 -26.42
C GLY A 212 10.87 -2.01 -27.13
N LYS A 213 9.78 -2.27 -26.37
CA LYS A 213 8.42 -2.40 -26.88
C LYS A 213 7.54 -1.19 -26.52
N ASN A 214 7.75 -0.60 -25.34
CA ASN A 214 7.05 0.60 -24.88
C ASN A 214 8.05 1.77 -24.76
N LYS A 215 7.75 2.90 -25.40
CA LYS A 215 8.61 4.10 -25.39
C LYS A 215 8.71 4.74 -24.01
N ALA A 216 7.72 4.54 -23.14
CA ALA A 216 7.72 5.09 -21.79
C ALA A 216 8.55 4.25 -20.80
N PHE A 217 9.08 3.08 -21.20
CA PHE A 217 9.87 2.20 -20.33
C PHE A 217 11.34 2.17 -20.77
N GLU A 218 12.24 2.67 -19.92
CA GLU A 218 13.66 2.79 -20.19
C GLU A 218 14.54 2.07 -19.16
N LYS A 219 15.80 1.83 -19.53
CA LYS A 219 16.84 1.44 -18.57
C LYS A 219 17.33 2.69 -17.82
N PRO A 220 17.57 2.60 -16.51
CA PRO A 220 18.09 3.72 -15.74
C PRO A 220 19.49 4.10 -16.20
N LYS A 221 19.78 5.40 -16.22
CA LYS A 221 21.10 5.91 -16.58
C LYS A 221 22.02 5.80 -15.36
N PRO A 222 23.08 4.96 -15.41
CA PRO A 222 23.97 4.82 -14.28
C PRO A 222 24.72 6.13 -14.03
N ALA A 223 24.60 6.67 -12.82
CA ALA A 223 25.32 7.87 -12.39
C ALA A 223 26.03 7.60 -11.07
N LYS A 224 27.31 7.98 -10.98
CA LYS A 224 28.09 7.85 -9.74
C LYS A 224 27.43 8.66 -8.62
N GLY A 225 27.15 8.02 -7.49
CA GLY A 225 26.58 8.66 -6.31
C GLY A 225 25.05 8.72 -6.27
N LYS A 226 24.34 8.24 -7.32
CA LYS A 226 22.88 8.06 -7.26
C LYS A 226 22.51 6.75 -6.58
N ALA A 227 21.32 6.72 -5.97
CA ALA A 227 20.77 5.50 -5.44
C ALA A 227 20.53 4.48 -6.57
N GLU A 228 20.55 3.19 -6.23
CA GLU A 228 20.29 2.12 -7.20
C GLU A 228 18.88 2.26 -7.77
N ALA A 229 18.74 2.13 -9.09
CA ALA A 229 17.47 2.09 -9.79
C ALA A 229 17.42 0.89 -10.73
N HIS A 230 16.22 0.39 -10.99
CA HIS A 230 16.00 -0.85 -11.72
C HIS A 230 15.28 -0.64 -13.05
N PHE A 231 14.42 0.37 -13.15
CA PHE A 231 13.81 0.82 -14.42
C PHE A 231 13.52 2.31 -14.35
N SER A 232 13.29 2.94 -15.49
CA SER A 232 12.87 4.33 -15.56
C SER A 232 11.59 4.46 -16.35
N LEU A 233 10.71 5.37 -15.92
CA LEU A 233 9.52 5.73 -16.68
C LEU A 233 9.64 7.15 -17.20
N VAL A 234 9.22 7.35 -18.45
CA VAL A 234 9.07 8.66 -19.04
C VAL A 234 7.66 9.16 -18.75
N HIS A 235 7.55 9.99 -17.71
CA HIS A 235 6.32 10.68 -17.34
C HIS A 235 6.25 12.06 -18.01
N TYR A 236 5.07 12.68 -18.00
CA TYR A 236 4.90 14.05 -18.51
C TYR A 236 5.82 15.09 -17.85
N ALA A 237 6.10 14.90 -16.55
CA ALA A 237 6.93 15.80 -15.76
C ALA A 237 8.44 15.52 -15.91
N GLY A 238 8.82 14.40 -16.53
CA GLY A 238 10.20 13.98 -16.73
C GLY A 238 10.43 12.50 -16.51
N THR A 239 11.67 12.06 -16.73
CA THR A 239 12.07 10.66 -16.47
C THR A 239 12.31 10.43 -14.99
N VAL A 240 11.68 9.38 -14.43
CA VAL A 240 11.83 8.99 -13.02
C VAL A 240 12.48 7.62 -12.94
N ASP A 241 13.54 7.52 -12.14
CA ASP A 241 14.28 6.28 -11.88
C ASP A 241 13.71 5.58 -10.65
N TYR A 242 13.16 4.36 -10.81
CA TYR A 242 12.49 3.61 -9.75
C TYR A 242 13.36 2.46 -9.21
N ASN A 243 13.37 2.32 -7.88
CA ASN A 243 13.97 1.21 -7.16
C ASN A 243 12.88 0.24 -6.70
N ILE A 244 12.95 -1.02 -7.16
CA ILE A 244 11.97 -2.07 -6.87
C ILE A 244 12.22 -2.86 -5.58
N SER A 245 13.29 -2.57 -4.85
CA SER A 245 13.66 -3.33 -3.66
C SER A 245 12.55 -3.26 -2.62
N GLY A 246 12.09 -4.42 -2.16
CA GLY A 246 11.00 -4.60 -1.22
C GLY A 246 9.60 -4.42 -1.82
N TRP A 247 9.43 -4.24 -3.13
CA TRP A 247 8.09 -4.02 -3.72
C TRP A 247 7.18 -5.21 -3.54
N LEU A 248 7.67 -6.44 -3.70
CA LEU A 248 6.85 -7.64 -3.48
C LEU A 248 6.37 -7.74 -2.04
N ASP A 249 7.24 -7.43 -1.07
CA ASP A 249 6.88 -7.48 0.34
C ASP A 249 5.93 -6.34 0.73
N LYS A 250 6.16 -5.13 0.20
CA LYS A 250 5.26 -3.98 0.36
C LYS A 250 3.86 -4.27 -0.19
N ASN A 251 3.78 -4.88 -1.37
CA ASN A 251 2.51 -5.17 -2.04
C ASN A 251 1.76 -6.36 -1.42
N LYS A 252 2.47 -7.37 -0.88
CA LYS A 252 1.85 -8.48 -0.14
C LYS A 252 1.26 -8.04 1.20
N ASP A 253 1.86 -7.02 1.83
CA ASP A 253 1.57 -6.51 3.18
C ASP A 253 1.14 -7.61 4.18
N PRO A 254 1.95 -8.68 4.35
CA PRO A 254 1.50 -9.86 5.09
C PRO A 254 1.36 -9.54 6.58
N LEU A 255 0.14 -9.64 7.09
CA LEU A 255 -0.13 -9.48 8.52
C LEU A 255 -0.01 -10.82 9.25
N ASN A 256 0.51 -10.75 10.47
CA ASN A 256 0.58 -11.93 11.34
C ASN A 256 -0.82 -12.25 11.88
N GLU A 257 -1.49 -13.21 11.25
CA GLU A 257 -2.84 -13.66 11.59
C GLU A 257 -2.99 -14.09 13.06
N SER A 258 -1.96 -14.63 13.68
CA SER A 258 -2.01 -14.99 15.10
C SER A 258 -2.14 -13.76 16.00
N VAL A 259 -1.50 -12.65 15.63
CA VAL A 259 -1.64 -11.37 16.34
C VAL A 259 -2.98 -10.72 16.03
N ILE A 260 -3.48 -10.81 14.79
CA ILE A 260 -4.81 -10.32 14.43
C ILE A 260 -5.92 -11.00 15.26
N GLN A 261 -5.79 -12.30 15.53
CA GLN A 261 -6.71 -13.02 16.41
C GLN A 261 -6.70 -12.51 17.86
N LEU A 262 -5.58 -11.93 18.32
CA LEU A 262 -5.53 -11.25 19.61
C LEU A 262 -6.24 -9.90 19.55
N TYR A 263 -6.08 -9.14 18.45
CA TYR A 263 -6.79 -7.87 18.25
C TYR A 263 -8.32 -8.05 18.24
N GLN A 264 -8.81 -9.11 17.60
CA GLN A 264 -10.22 -9.51 17.60
C GLN A 264 -10.79 -9.72 19.01
N LYS A 265 -9.96 -10.15 19.96
CA LYS A 265 -10.34 -10.46 21.36
C LYS A 265 -9.93 -9.36 22.34
N SER A 266 -9.47 -8.22 21.83
CA SER A 266 -9.02 -7.10 22.66
C SER A 266 -10.13 -6.57 23.57
N SER A 267 -9.74 -6.18 24.78
CA SER A 267 -10.63 -5.42 25.69
C SER A 267 -10.87 -3.98 25.23
N VAL A 268 -10.05 -3.45 24.31
CA VAL A 268 -10.26 -2.17 23.65
C VAL A 268 -11.25 -2.35 22.50
N LYS A 269 -12.53 -2.04 22.75
CA LYS A 269 -13.63 -2.22 21.80
C LYS A 269 -13.39 -1.66 20.40
N LEU A 270 -12.67 -0.54 20.29
CA LEU A 270 -12.33 0.04 18.99
C LEU A 270 -11.39 -0.89 18.22
N LEU A 271 -10.35 -1.42 18.86
CA LEU A 271 -9.42 -2.34 18.21
C LEU A 271 -10.13 -3.59 17.68
N SER A 272 -10.98 -4.23 18.51
CA SER A 272 -11.77 -5.39 18.07
C SER A 272 -12.74 -5.05 16.93
N LEU A 273 -13.30 -3.82 16.91
CA LEU A 273 -14.16 -3.36 15.82
C LEU A 273 -13.40 -3.20 14.50
N LEU A 274 -12.15 -2.73 14.56
CA LEU A 274 -11.31 -2.54 13.36
C LEU A 274 -10.83 -3.86 12.75
N TYR A 275 -10.82 -4.93 13.53
CA TYR A 275 -10.42 -6.27 13.09
C TYR A 275 -11.57 -7.24 13.31
N PRO A 276 -12.63 -7.20 12.49
CA PRO A 276 -13.72 -8.16 12.59
C PRO A 276 -13.20 -9.59 12.31
N PRO A 277 -13.82 -10.63 12.90
CA PRO A 277 -13.53 -12.01 12.53
C PRO A 277 -13.85 -12.23 11.05
N ALA A 278 -13.04 -13.05 10.38
CA ALA A 278 -13.31 -13.44 9.00
C ALA A 278 -14.71 -14.08 8.93
N VAL A 279 -15.59 -13.50 8.12
CA VAL A 279 -16.90 -14.08 7.86
C VAL A 279 -16.66 -15.38 7.11
N ALA A 280 -17.18 -16.50 7.61
CA ALA A 280 -17.17 -17.75 6.86
C ALA A 280 -17.87 -17.51 5.52
N GLU A 281 -17.21 -17.82 4.40
CA GLU A 281 -17.81 -17.79 3.06
C GLU A 281 -19.14 -18.56 3.11
N GLY A 282 -20.26 -17.85 3.06
CA GLY A 282 -21.60 -18.43 3.23
C GLY A 282 -22.65 -17.53 3.87
N MET A 283 -22.29 -16.39 4.48
CA MET A 283 -23.27 -15.42 5.00
C MET A 283 -23.13 -14.06 4.29
N ILE A 284 -23.42 -14.04 2.98
CA ILE A 284 -23.80 -12.80 2.31
C ILE A 284 -25.20 -12.46 2.81
N LEU A 285 -25.28 -11.42 3.63
CA LEU A 285 -26.52 -10.83 4.10
C LEU A 285 -27.27 -10.24 2.89
N THR A 286 -28.34 -10.91 2.49
CA THR A 286 -29.50 -10.24 1.91
C THR A 286 -30.25 -9.51 3.03
N SER A 287 -30.17 -8.18 3.05
CA SER A 287 -31.26 -7.26 3.42
C SER A 287 -30.76 -5.83 3.37
#